data_AF-A0A3L6Q8Z2-F1
#
_entry.id   AF-A0A3L6Q8Z2-F1
#
_cell.length_a   1.000
_cell.length_b   1.000
_cell.length_c   1.000
_cell.angle_alpha   90.00
_cell.angle_beta   90.00
_cell.angle_gamma   90.00
#
_symmetry.space_group_name_H-M   'P 1'
#
loop_
_entity.id
_entity.type
_entity.pdbx_description
1 polymer ?
#
loop_
_entity_poly.entity_id
_entity_poly.type
_entity_poly.pdbx_seq_one_letter_code
_entity_poly.pdbx_strand_id
1 'polypeptide(L)'
;MCKTVTQEVNENCCDIIEIKSHLGLPTYHNHELPQFDDPFAEWDAADEAAVAAAHGPLPHPCCRTRALTHSHCVPPGGQEICDEDEETEEEEPRDYREIPDSDEDEDSSDDDAQDDDE
;
A
#
# COMPACT_ATOMS: atom_id res chain seq x y z
N MET A 1 -10.53 -5.76 18.56
CA MET A 1 -10.26 -4.36 18.17
C MET A 1 -9.04 -4.41 17.26
N CYS A 2 -9.15 -3.95 16.02
CA CYS A 2 -8.01 -3.92 15.10
C CYS A 2 -7.15 -2.71 15.45
N LYS A 3 -5.85 -2.91 15.70
CA LYS A 3 -4.88 -1.83 15.88
C LYS A 3 -4.41 -1.37 14.51
N THR A 4 -4.11 -0.09 14.37
CA THR A 4 -3.47 0.41 13.15
C THR A 4 -1.99 0.00 13.14
N VAL A 5 -1.39 -0.09 11.95
CA VAL A 5 0.05 -0.37 11.82
C VAL A 5 0.87 0.66 12.59
N THR A 6 0.48 1.93 12.57
CA THR A 6 1.14 3.00 13.34
C THR A 6 1.10 2.73 14.85
N GLN A 7 -0.05 2.28 15.37
CA GLN A 7 -0.18 1.95 16.78
C GLN A 7 0.74 0.79 17.17
N GLU A 8 0.78 -0.27 16.36
CA GLU A 8 1.64 -1.43 16.62
C GLU A 8 3.14 -1.06 16.61
N VAL A 9 3.56 -0.23 15.65
CA VAL A 9 4.95 0.25 15.58
C VAL A 9 5.30 1.12 16.78
N ASN A 10 4.39 2.00 17.21
CA ASN A 10 4.62 2.86 18.37
C ASN A 10 4.71 2.04 19.68
N GLU A 11 3.85 1.04 19.86
CA GLU A 11 3.93 0.10 20.98
C GLU A 11 5.28 -0.65 20.97
N ASN A 12 5.67 -1.19 19.81
CA ASN A 12 6.95 -1.88 19.66
C ASN A 12 8.16 -0.97 19.93
N CYS A 13 8.12 0.29 19.50
CA CYS A 13 9.16 1.27 19.80
C CYS A 13 9.32 1.50 21.31
N CYS A 14 8.22 1.59 22.06
CA CYS A 14 8.26 1.70 23.51
C CYS A 14 8.87 0.46 24.17
N ASP A 15 8.48 -0.74 23.73
CA ASP A 15 9.02 -2.00 24.24
C ASP A 15 10.55 -2.10 24.00
N ILE A 16 11.02 -1.71 22.81
CA ILE A 16 12.45 -1.69 22.49
C ILE A 16 13.21 -0.71 23.38
N ILE A 17 12.64 0.46 23.66
CA ILE A 17 13.24 1.46 24.56
C ILE A 17 13.40 0.87 25.98
N GLU A 18 12.36 0.18 26.47
CA GLU A 18 12.38 -0.49 27.76
C GLU A 18 13.45 -1.59 27.83
N ILE A 19 13.50 -2.47 26.83
CA ILE A 19 14.51 -3.54 26.75
C ILE A 19 15.92 -2.97 26.70
N LYS A 20 16.16 -1.94 25.87
CA LYS A 20 17.47 -1.29 25.75
C LYS A 20 17.90 -0.63 27.06
N SER A 21 16.95 -0.03 27.80
CA SER A 21 17.20 0.50 29.14
C SER A 21 17.68 -0.59 30.10
N HIS A 22 17.02 -1.75 30.12
CA HIS A 22 17.44 -2.88 30.96
C HIS A 22 18.82 -3.44 30.61
N LEU A 23 19.24 -3.32 29.34
CA LEU A 23 20.54 -3.76 28.86
C LEU A 23 21.64 -2.68 28.99
N GLY A 24 21.31 -1.48 29.50
CA GLY A 24 22.25 -0.35 29.56
C GLY A 24 22.67 0.16 28.17
N LEU A 25 21.90 -0.16 27.13
CA LEU A 25 22.15 0.28 25.77
C LEU A 25 21.65 1.71 25.56
N PRO A 26 22.29 2.49 24.67
CA PRO A 26 21.83 3.83 24.34
C PRO A 26 20.38 3.82 23.84
N THR A 27 19.52 4.53 24.56
CA THR A 27 18.12 4.72 24.19
C THR A 27 18.02 5.98 23.33
N TYR A 28 17.76 5.80 22.04
CA TYR A 28 17.36 6.92 21.19
C TYR A 28 15.91 7.25 21.49
N HIS A 29 15.58 8.54 21.56
CA HIS A 29 14.18 8.96 21.56
C HIS A 29 13.60 8.62 20.19
N ASN A 30 12.87 7.52 20.11
CA ASN A 30 11.98 7.28 18.98
C ASN A 30 10.80 8.24 19.18
N HIS A 31 10.61 9.18 18.25
CA HIS A 31 9.40 9.98 18.25
C HIS A 31 8.23 9.09 17.82
N GLU A 32 7.10 9.23 18.52
CA GLU A 32 5.86 8.55 18.14
C GLU A 32 5.54 8.90 16.68
N LEU A 33 5.30 7.87 15.86
CA LEU A 33 4.97 8.09 14.45
C LEU A 33 3.64 8.85 14.38
N PRO A 34 3.53 9.87 13.52
CA PRO A 34 2.28 10.55 13.31
C PRO A 34 1.21 9.54 12.86
N GLN A 35 0.01 9.70 13.39
CA GLN A 35 -1.11 8.88 12.98
C GLN A 35 -1.43 9.19 11.51
N PHE A 36 -1.30 8.18 10.65
CA PHE A 36 -1.74 8.28 9.26
C PHE A 36 -3.22 7.95 9.20
N ASP A 37 -3.98 8.77 8.49
CA ASP A 37 -5.34 8.42 8.10
C ASP A 37 -5.31 7.20 7.18
N ASP A 38 -6.38 6.40 7.18
CA ASP A 38 -6.49 5.24 6.30
C ASP A 38 -6.47 5.71 4.83
N PRO A 39 -5.46 5.32 4.03
CA PRO A 39 -5.33 5.77 2.65
C PRO A 39 -6.50 5.33 1.77
N PHE A 40 -7.27 4.33 2.19
CA PHE A 40 -8.39 3.79 1.43
C PHE A 40 -9.76 4.31 1.92
N ALA A 41 -9.82 5.14 2.96
CA ALA A 41 -11.08 5.61 3.54
C ALA A 41 -12.00 6.29 2.51
N GLU A 42 -11.45 7.03 1.54
CA GLU A 42 -12.22 7.65 0.46
C GLU A 42 -12.83 6.61 -0.47
N TRP A 43 -12.07 5.57 -0.82
CA TRP A 43 -12.54 4.50 -1.69
C TRP A 43 -13.55 3.59 -1.00
N ASP A 44 -13.33 3.28 0.28
CA ASP A 44 -14.29 2.54 1.09
C ASP A 44 -15.63 3.30 1.20
N ALA A 45 -15.57 4.62 1.39
CA ALA A 45 -16.77 5.46 1.38
C ALA A 45 -17.46 5.49 0.01
N ALA A 46 -16.68 5.51 -1.09
CA ALA A 46 -17.22 5.45 -2.45
C ALA A 46 -17.88 4.10 -2.74
N ASP A 47 -17.28 2.99 -2.30
CA ASP A 47 -17.84 1.65 -2.45
C ASP A 47 -19.13 1.50 -1.64
N GLU A 48 -19.15 1.98 -0.39
CA GLU A 48 -20.35 2.00 0.44
C GLU A 48 -21.47 2.83 -0.23
N ALA A 49 -21.14 4.01 -0.76
CA ALA A 49 -22.08 4.86 -1.46
C ALA A 49 -22.60 4.21 -2.75
N ALA A 50 -21.75 3.50 -3.49
CA ALA A 50 -22.15 2.77 -4.69
C ALA A 50 -23.12 1.63 -4.37
N VAL A 51 -22.84 0.86 -3.31
CA VAL A 51 -23.73 -0.18 -2.79
C VAL A 51 -25.05 0.42 -2.34
N ALA A 52 -25.03 1.51 -1.58
CA ALA A 52 -26.23 2.21 -1.13
C ALA A 52 -27.06 2.77 -2.30
N ALA A 53 -26.43 3.28 -3.36
CA ALA A 53 -27.10 3.77 -4.56
C ALA A 53 -27.73 2.64 -5.39
N ALA A 54 -27.06 1.49 -5.49
CA ALA A 54 -27.59 0.31 -6.17
C ALA A 54 -28.80 -0.31 -5.44
N HIS A 55 -28.85 -0.15 -4.11
CA HIS A 55 -29.96 -0.61 -3.27
C HIS A 55 -30.98 0.48 -2.94
N GLY A 56 -30.75 1.72 -3.40
CA GLY A 56 -31.69 2.82 -3.26
C GLY A 56 -32.95 2.58 -4.09
N PRO A 57 -34.11 3.11 -3.66
CA PRO A 57 -35.33 3.01 -4.46
C PRO A 57 -35.10 3.70 -5.81
N LEU A 58 -35.19 2.91 -6.89
CA LEU A 58 -35.19 3.41 -8.26
C LEU A 58 -36.19 4.57 -8.38
N PRO A 59 -35.83 5.68 -9.03
CA PRO A 59 -36.77 6.77 -9.24
C PRO A 59 -37.99 6.19 -9.94
N HIS A 60 -39.13 6.23 -9.24
CA HIS A 60 -40.39 5.77 -9.79
C HIS A 60 -40.60 6.49 -11.13
N PRO A 61 -40.83 5.76 -12.24
CA PRO A 61 -41.19 6.40 -13.48
C PRO A 61 -42.48 7.19 -13.24
N CYS A 62 -42.36 8.51 -13.15
CA CYS A 62 -43.51 9.39 -13.15
C CYS A 62 -44.21 9.21 -14.49
N CYS A 63 -45.33 8.49 -14.48
CA CYS A 63 -46.25 8.35 -15.59
C CYS A 63 -46.75 9.75 -16.01
N ARG A 64 -45.98 10.45 -16.86
CA ARG A 64 -46.50 11.53 -17.67
C ARG A 64 -47.11 10.90 -18.91
N THR A 65 -48.37 10.50 -18.78
CA THR A 65 -49.26 10.25 -19.91
C THR A 65 -49.35 11.53 -20.73
N ARG A 66 -48.67 11.57 -21.88
CA ARG A 66 -49.08 12.41 -23.00
C ARG A 66 -48.83 11.65 -24.30
N ALA A 67 -49.92 11.41 -25.01
CA ALA A 67 -50.00 10.57 -26.18
C ALA A 67 -49.12 11.08 -27.35
N LEU A 68 -48.37 10.13 -27.92
CA LEU A 68 -47.98 9.92 -29.33
C LEU A 68 -47.94 11.13 -30.27
N THR A 69 -46.74 11.45 -30.79
CA THR A 69 -46.50 11.61 -32.24
C THR A 69 -45.11 11.04 -32.59
N HIS A 70 -45.04 10.44 -33.77
CA HIS A 70 -43.96 9.60 -34.27
C HIS A 70 -42.64 10.35 -34.54
N SER A 71 -41.54 9.59 -34.44
CA SER A 71 -40.39 9.60 -35.36
C SER A 71 -39.61 10.90 -35.50
N HIS A 72 -38.38 10.92 -34.99
CA HIS A 72 -37.19 11.14 -35.83
C HIS A 72 -35.95 10.65 -35.07
N CYS A 73 -35.52 9.43 -35.39
CA CYS A 73 -34.17 8.97 -35.09
C CYS A 73 -33.22 9.73 -36.02
N VAL A 74 -32.39 10.60 -35.45
CA VAL A 74 -31.15 11.05 -36.07
C VAL A 74 -30.08 10.94 -34.98
N PRO A 75 -29.11 10.01 -35.08
CA PRO A 75 -27.97 10.02 -34.18
C PRO A 75 -27.08 11.21 -34.56
N PRO A 76 -26.59 12.00 -33.59
CA PRO A 76 -25.59 13.01 -33.87
C PRO A 76 -24.32 12.29 -34.34
N GLY A 77 -23.97 12.49 -35.61
CA GLY A 77 -22.70 12.07 -36.15
C GLY A 77 -21.54 12.84 -35.52
N GLY A 78 -20.38 12.22 -35.50
CA GLY A 78 -19.11 12.87 -35.21
C GLY A 78 -18.52 12.53 -33.86
N GLN A 79 -18.15 11.27 -33.67
CA GLN A 79 -17.03 10.90 -32.80
C GLN A 79 -16.25 9.84 -33.58
N GLU A 80 -15.21 10.27 -34.30
CA GLU A 80 -14.06 9.39 -34.54
C GLU A 80 -13.67 8.86 -33.17
N ILE A 81 -13.86 7.56 -32.95
CA ILE A 81 -13.14 6.90 -31.88
C ILE A 81 -11.70 6.84 -32.37
N CYS A 82 -10.84 7.65 -31.79
CA CYS A 82 -9.42 7.59 -32.08
C CYS A 82 -8.95 6.17 -31.75
N ASP A 83 -8.47 5.45 -32.77
CA ASP A 83 -7.62 4.29 -32.61
C ASP A 83 -6.28 4.77 -32.05
N GLU A 84 -5.97 4.49 -30.78
CA GLU A 84 -4.60 4.54 -30.27
C GLU A 84 -4.51 3.70 -28.99
N ASP A 85 -4.41 2.37 -29.16
CA ASP A 85 -3.81 1.53 -28.13
C ASP A 85 -2.29 1.73 -28.19
N GLU A 86 -1.79 2.75 -27.50
CA GLU A 86 -0.34 2.89 -27.30
C GLU A 86 0.07 1.87 -26.23
N GLU A 87 0.57 0.71 -26.67
CA GLU A 87 1.26 -0.27 -25.84
C GLU A 87 2.33 0.44 -24.99
N THR A 88 2.10 0.51 -23.69
CA THR A 88 3.12 0.96 -22.75
C THR A 88 4.11 -0.19 -22.58
N GLU A 89 5.20 -0.18 -23.36
CA GLU A 89 6.31 -1.10 -23.16
C GLU A 89 6.88 -0.90 -21.74
N GLU A 90 6.97 -1.99 -20.97
CA GLU A 90 7.54 -1.96 -19.62
C GLU A 90 8.98 -1.45 -19.66
N GLU A 91 9.27 -0.39 -18.89
CA GLU A 91 10.63 0.06 -18.67
C GLU A 91 11.35 -0.92 -17.73
N GLU A 92 12.19 -1.78 -18.30
CA GLU A 92 13.04 -2.71 -17.54
C GLU A 92 14.00 -1.92 -16.61
N PRO A 93 14.01 -2.17 -15.28
CA PRO A 93 14.86 -1.45 -14.34
C PRO A 93 16.36 -1.62 -14.66
N ARG A 94 17.00 -0.54 -15.12
CA ARG A 94 18.37 -0.55 -15.68
C ARG A 94 19.52 -0.59 -14.67
N ASP A 95 19.25 -0.77 -13.39
CA ASP A 95 20.30 -0.68 -12.35
C ASP A 95 20.18 -1.78 -11.28
N TYR A 96 19.88 -3.01 -11.70
CA TYR A 96 20.22 -4.14 -10.86
C TYR A 96 21.72 -4.39 -10.98
N ARG A 97 22.46 -4.17 -9.89
CA ARG A 97 23.82 -4.69 -9.75
C ARG A 97 23.74 -5.88 -8.82
N GLU A 98 23.96 -7.06 -9.36
CA GLU A 98 24.18 -8.26 -8.54
C GLU A 98 25.38 -8.00 -7.64
N ILE A 99 25.14 -8.05 -6.34
CA ILE A 99 26.20 -8.01 -5.34
C ILE A 99 26.88 -9.38 -5.43
N PRO A 100 28.20 -9.47 -5.69
CA PRO A 100 28.90 -10.74 -5.66
C PRO A 100 28.67 -11.39 -4.30
N ASP A 101 28.28 -12.66 -4.27
CA ASP A 101 28.25 -13.45 -3.04
C ASP A 101 29.70 -13.50 -2.52
N SER A 102 30.01 -12.66 -1.53
CA SER A 102 31.31 -12.63 -0.88
C SER A 102 31.57 -14.00 -0.24
N ASP A 103 32.49 -14.74 -0.83
CA ASP A 103 33.05 -16.01 -0.35
C ASP A 103 34.09 -15.77 0.77
N GLU A 104 33.73 -14.96 1.77
CA GLU A 104 34.55 -14.75 2.98
C GLU A 104 34.45 -15.98 3.92
N ASP A 105 34.98 -17.12 3.47
CA ASP A 105 35.40 -18.22 4.33
C ASP A 105 36.86 -17.97 4.74
N GLU A 106 37.13 -16.91 5.52
CA GLU A 106 38.42 -16.78 6.19
C GLU A 106 38.34 -17.49 7.54
N ASP A 107 38.62 -18.80 7.50
CA ASP A 107 38.86 -19.66 8.67
C ASP A 107 39.97 -19.03 9.53
N SER A 108 39.56 -18.22 10.52
CA SER A 108 40.43 -17.77 11.60
C SER A 108 40.63 -18.93 12.59
N SER A 109 41.33 -19.98 12.15
CA SER A 109 41.89 -20.99 13.05
C SER A 109 43.18 -20.44 13.66
N ASP A 110 43.05 -19.70 14.77
CA ASP A 110 44.17 -19.44 15.68
C ASP A 110 43.99 -20.34 16.91
N ASP A 111 44.51 -21.56 16.76
CA ASP A 111 44.75 -22.54 17.81
C ASP A 111 45.97 -22.07 18.60
N ASP A 112 45.76 -21.25 19.63
CA ASP A 112 46.80 -20.94 20.62
C ASP A 112 46.46 -21.65 21.94
N ALA A 113 46.67 -22.97 21.92
CA ALA A 113 46.83 -23.77 23.12
C ALA A 113 48.25 -23.57 23.65
N GLN A 114 48.42 -22.69 24.64
CA GLN A 114 49.57 -22.73 25.55
C GLN A 114 49.08 -23.06 26.96
N ASP A 115 49.01 -24.37 27.19
CA ASP A 115 49.20 -25.02 28.49
C ASP A 115 50.67 -24.86 28.94
N ASP A 116 50.89 -24.96 30.25
CA ASP A 116 52.17 -24.97 31.00
C ASP A 116 52.99 -23.67 31.11
N ASP A 117 53.07 -23.08 32.32
CA ASP A 117 54.09 -23.49 33.31
C ASP A 117 54.00 -22.67 34.64
N GLU A 118 54.05 -23.42 35.76
CA GLU A 118 54.39 -23.11 37.18
C GLU A 118 53.42 -22.35 38.12
#